data_AF-A0A8J1T5G1-F1
#
_entry.id   AF-A0A8J1T5G1-F1
#
_cell.length_a   1.000
_cell.length_b   1.000
_cell.length_c   1.000
_cell.angle_alpha   90.00
_cell.angle_beta   90.00
_cell.angle_gamma   90.00
#
_symmetry.space_group_name_H-M   'P 1'
#
loop_
_entity.id
_entity.type
_entity.pdbx_description
1 polymer ?
#
loop_
_entity_poly.entity_id
_entity_poly.type
_entity_poly.pdbx_seq_one_letter_code
_entity_poly.pdbx_strand_id
1 'polypeptide(L)'
;MRRMRKFSEDLLRDPNKSMSDEEMCDDVESLNSSLNSSFSDSFSYSNASKFRDVYDDKEKPKRAMGAYSCRRVLFLTLAVIFIMSCLVTLMAPRPKNKTNIDIGHSKTHKEKEKVILEDEPLAADNFPREHENQQNMHMANDHGEAKKERFVVYKCNFGCGGWGDRTKAIVTGYLIALVTDRTFLIEITHPCSLDGILEPNKVQWNRELPKGLSTIEVKWDVERYGKEFIELVPDKRHMNELFPEDVIVVRGQIAGVDRFKDNPVYAEKIKSLGYDLSTFTQSHIYGVFYDLIFKLSPVMERRFQEFAQISKKHEGYHLFCAQMRMGAPYIRYDPVINKRETASAVWDFMKENAHGKYKIFISTDAEDVRKEAKSIFPESIIDNEGQITHLDADNADDSCKGLQKTLLDFHALAYCDTLVVSSSSFGFGAAYRKDEYANIYLFYNGTVLKFV
;
A
#
# COMPACT_ATOMS: atom_id res chain seq x y z
N MET A 1 -42.26 13.31 5.41
CA MET A 1 -41.99 13.38 3.95
C MET A 1 -42.65 14.57 3.22
N ARG A 2 -43.98 14.77 3.21
CA ARG A 2 -44.62 15.90 2.49
C ARG A 2 -44.11 17.28 2.94
N ARG A 3 -43.89 17.47 4.24
CA ARG A 3 -43.40 18.73 4.83
C ARG A 3 -41.95 19.05 4.41
N MET A 4 -41.04 18.09 4.49
CA MET A 4 -39.65 18.23 4.01
C MET A 4 -39.54 18.41 2.49
N ARG A 5 -40.39 17.73 1.71
CA ARG A 5 -40.47 17.98 0.27
C ARG A 5 -40.87 19.42 -0.03
N LYS A 6 -41.90 19.92 0.67
CA LYS A 6 -42.31 21.33 0.56
C LYS A 6 -41.20 22.29 1.00
N PHE A 7 -40.44 21.97 2.06
CA PHE A 7 -39.30 22.78 2.48
C PHE A 7 -38.16 22.80 1.45
N SER A 8 -37.87 21.66 0.81
CA SER A 8 -36.89 21.59 -0.28
C SER A 8 -37.37 22.36 -1.52
N GLU A 9 -38.64 22.27 -1.88
CA GLU A 9 -39.24 23.05 -2.97
C GLU A 9 -39.24 24.55 -2.67
N ASP A 10 -39.45 24.93 -1.40
CA ASP A 10 -39.40 26.30 -0.92
C ASP A 10 -37.96 26.86 -0.91
N LEU A 11 -36.95 26.06 -0.55
CA LEU A 11 -35.52 26.45 -0.62
C LEU A 11 -35.03 26.67 -2.05
N LEU A 12 -35.56 25.90 -3.01
CA LEU A 12 -35.26 26.10 -4.43
C LEU A 12 -35.87 27.41 -4.97
N ARG A 13 -36.93 27.92 -4.33
CA ARG A 13 -37.60 29.17 -4.71
C ARG A 13 -37.05 30.39 -3.95
N ASP A 14 -36.65 30.20 -2.71
CA ASP A 14 -36.01 31.21 -1.87
C ASP A 14 -34.84 30.58 -1.09
N PRO A 15 -33.59 30.77 -1.57
CA PRO A 15 -32.40 30.20 -0.93
C PRO A 15 -32.16 30.70 0.50
N ASN A 16 -32.77 31.81 0.91
CA ASN A 16 -32.60 32.39 2.24
C ASN A 16 -33.62 31.87 3.25
N LYS A 17 -34.56 31.02 2.82
CA LYS A 17 -35.57 30.44 3.70
C LYS A 17 -34.93 29.47 4.69
N SER A 18 -34.92 29.83 5.97
CA SER A 18 -34.41 28.99 7.05
C SER A 18 -35.55 28.29 7.79
N MET A 19 -35.33 27.03 8.15
CA MET A 19 -36.10 26.32 9.17
C MET A 19 -35.29 26.34 10.47
N SER A 20 -35.94 26.45 11.62
CA SER A 20 -35.20 26.41 12.89
C SER A 20 -34.58 25.02 13.10
N ASP A 21 -33.49 24.95 13.87
CA ASP A 21 -32.85 23.67 14.17
C ASP A 21 -33.80 22.74 14.94
N GLU A 22 -34.68 23.27 15.79
CA GLU A 22 -35.74 22.51 16.49
C GLU A 22 -36.76 21.90 15.52
N GLU A 23 -37.31 22.70 14.59
CA GLU A 23 -38.24 22.19 13.58
C GLU A 23 -37.59 21.11 12.70
N MET A 24 -36.29 21.24 12.45
CA MET A 24 -35.52 20.27 11.68
C MET A 24 -35.27 18.96 12.43
N CYS A 25 -34.97 19.02 13.73
CA CYS A 25 -34.78 17.83 14.54
C CYS A 25 -36.10 17.05 14.73
N ASP A 26 -37.22 17.74 14.97
CA ASP A 26 -38.56 17.12 15.09
C ASP A 26 -38.94 16.35 13.81
N ASP A 27 -38.68 16.96 12.65
CA ASP A 27 -38.96 16.35 11.36
C ASP A 27 -38.06 15.12 11.09
N VAL A 28 -36.79 15.16 11.50
CA VAL A 28 -35.85 14.01 11.40
C VAL A 28 -36.28 12.87 12.32
N GLU A 29 -36.66 13.15 13.56
CA GLU A 29 -37.14 12.13 14.51
C GLU A 29 -38.44 11.47 14.01
N SER A 30 -39.37 12.26 13.47
CA SER A 30 -40.60 11.75 12.87
C SER A 30 -40.33 10.83 11.66
N LEU A 31 -39.37 11.18 10.81
CA LEU A 31 -38.92 10.36 9.68
C LEU A 31 -38.31 9.04 10.15
N ASN A 32 -37.45 9.11 11.15
CA ASN A 32 -36.74 7.93 11.66
C ASN A 32 -37.70 6.96 12.34
N SER A 33 -38.67 7.47 13.10
CA SER A 33 -39.77 6.68 13.68
C SER A 33 -40.61 5.99 12.61
N SER A 34 -40.94 6.69 11.52
CA SER A 34 -41.72 6.13 10.40
C SER A 34 -40.96 5.10 9.58
N LEU A 35 -39.64 5.26 9.42
CA LEU A 35 -38.78 4.28 8.75
C LEU A 35 -38.64 3.03 9.60
N ASN A 36 -38.40 3.16 10.90
CA ASN A 36 -38.28 2.02 11.81
C ASN A 36 -39.57 1.20 11.90
N SER A 37 -40.75 1.83 11.86
CA SER A 37 -42.03 1.10 11.82
C SER A 37 -42.30 0.44 10.46
N SER A 38 -41.76 0.96 9.36
CA SER A 38 -41.92 0.35 8.03
C SER A 38 -40.96 -0.82 7.80
N PHE A 39 -39.79 -0.80 8.44
CA PHE A 39 -38.78 -1.86 8.32
C PHE A 39 -39.01 -3.05 9.26
N SER A 40 -39.75 -2.88 10.37
CA SER A 40 -40.08 -4.01 11.26
C SER A 40 -40.98 -5.07 10.62
N ASP A 41 -41.76 -4.68 9.61
CA ASP A 41 -42.82 -5.54 9.05
C ASP A 41 -42.39 -6.34 7.82
N SER A 42 -41.14 -6.20 7.35
CA SER A 42 -40.76 -6.73 6.02
C SER A 42 -39.48 -7.56 5.91
N PHE A 43 -38.71 -7.82 6.98
CA PHE A 43 -37.55 -8.72 6.90
C PHE A 43 -37.29 -9.52 8.17
N SER A 44 -37.43 -10.85 8.08
CA SER A 44 -36.92 -11.81 9.06
C SER A 44 -35.53 -12.28 8.64
N TYR A 45 -34.47 -11.77 9.29
CA TYR A 45 -33.16 -12.43 9.40
C TYR A 45 -32.39 -11.93 10.63
N SER A 46 -31.64 -12.84 11.24
CA SER A 46 -31.17 -12.89 12.63
C SER A 46 -30.04 -11.93 13.05
N ASN A 47 -29.96 -10.71 12.51
CA ASN A 47 -28.90 -9.75 12.89
C ASN A 47 -29.41 -8.48 13.59
N ALA A 48 -30.69 -8.38 13.90
CA ALA A 48 -31.28 -7.23 14.58
C ALA A 48 -30.93 -7.12 16.08
N SER A 49 -30.32 -8.14 16.71
CA SER A 49 -29.96 -8.09 18.14
C SER A 49 -28.75 -7.19 18.43
N LYS A 50 -27.83 -6.99 17.48
CA LYS A 50 -26.62 -6.17 17.71
C LYS A 50 -26.83 -4.66 17.58
N PHE A 51 -27.97 -4.22 17.01
CA PHE A 51 -28.33 -2.80 16.94
C PHE A 51 -29.20 -2.33 18.12
N ARG A 52 -29.80 -3.27 18.86
CA ARG A 52 -30.70 -2.96 20.00
C ARG A 52 -29.92 -2.51 21.23
N ASP A 53 -28.73 -3.07 21.45
CA ASP A 53 -27.90 -2.80 22.63
C ASP A 53 -27.29 -1.37 22.67
N VAL A 54 -27.39 -0.61 21.57
CA VAL A 54 -26.91 0.79 21.51
C VAL A 54 -28.02 1.79 21.89
N TYR A 55 -29.29 1.39 21.86
CA TYR A 55 -30.43 2.31 21.97
C TYR A 55 -31.34 2.11 23.18
N ASP A 56 -31.13 1.08 24.00
CA ASP A 56 -32.01 0.78 25.15
C ASP A 56 -31.53 1.35 26.50
N ASP A 57 -30.58 2.28 26.50
CA ASP A 57 -30.21 3.05 27.71
C ASP A 57 -31.01 4.35 27.78
N LYS A 58 -32.20 4.28 28.38
CA LYS A 58 -33.19 5.37 28.46
C LYS A 58 -32.73 6.62 29.21
N GLU A 59 -31.52 6.66 29.76
CA GLU A 59 -31.00 7.82 30.49
C GLU A 59 -29.82 8.57 29.83
N LYS A 60 -29.32 8.13 28.66
CA LYS A 60 -28.15 8.77 28.02
C LYS A 60 -28.34 9.68 26.78
N PRO A 61 -29.51 9.89 26.14
CA PRO A 61 -29.51 10.67 24.89
C PRO A 61 -29.31 12.18 25.07
N LYS A 62 -29.45 12.74 26.28
CA LYS A 62 -29.43 14.21 26.47
C LYS A 62 -28.03 14.84 26.45
N ARG A 63 -26.93 14.06 26.46
CA ARG A 63 -25.56 14.61 26.47
C ARG A 63 -24.70 14.26 25.25
N ALA A 64 -25.14 13.37 24.37
CA ALA A 64 -24.35 12.95 23.19
C ALA A 64 -24.68 13.74 21.90
N MET A 65 -25.76 14.53 21.86
CA MET A 65 -26.10 15.40 20.71
C MET A 65 -25.44 16.79 20.76
N GLY A 66 -24.40 16.98 21.57
CA GLY A 66 -23.66 18.25 21.65
C GLY A 66 -22.67 18.52 20.52
N ALA A 67 -22.53 17.66 19.51
CA ALA A 67 -21.48 17.81 18.49
C ALA A 67 -21.85 17.42 17.04
N TYR A 68 -23.09 17.00 16.77
CA TYR A 68 -23.55 16.72 15.41
C TYR A 68 -24.79 17.57 15.12
N SER A 69 -24.68 18.55 14.23
CA SER A 69 -25.87 19.33 13.86
C SER A 69 -26.89 18.44 13.16
N CYS A 70 -28.17 18.53 13.56
CA CYS A 70 -29.30 17.83 12.90
C CYS A 70 -29.26 18.02 11.36
N ARG A 71 -28.66 19.12 10.89
CA ARG A 71 -28.40 19.43 9.49
C ARG A 71 -27.57 18.36 8.76
N ARG A 72 -26.51 17.82 9.39
CA ARG A 72 -25.66 16.77 8.79
C ARG A 72 -26.39 15.43 8.72
N VAL A 73 -27.14 15.08 9.76
CA VAL A 73 -27.95 13.85 9.80
C VAL A 73 -29.05 13.91 8.73
N LEU A 74 -29.73 15.06 8.60
CA LEU A 74 -30.74 15.25 7.56
C LEU A 74 -30.13 15.13 6.15
N PHE A 75 -28.95 15.71 5.91
CA PHE A 75 -28.29 15.65 4.61
C PHE A 75 -27.95 14.21 4.20
N LEU A 76 -27.44 13.40 5.14
CA LEU A 76 -27.14 11.99 4.91
C LEU A 76 -28.42 11.17 4.66
N THR A 77 -29.47 11.39 5.44
CA THR A 77 -30.76 10.71 5.26
C THR A 77 -31.40 11.04 3.90
N LEU A 78 -31.37 12.30 3.49
CA LEU A 78 -31.88 12.72 2.17
C LEU A 78 -31.04 12.14 1.02
N ALA A 79 -29.72 12.06 1.17
CA ALA A 79 -28.85 11.42 0.18
C ALA A 79 -29.17 9.94 -0.01
N VAL A 80 -29.40 9.20 1.08
CA VAL A 80 -29.80 7.78 1.02
C VAL A 80 -31.17 7.62 0.33
N ILE A 81 -32.15 8.45 0.68
CA ILE A 81 -33.48 8.43 0.05
C ILE A 81 -33.39 8.73 -1.45
N PHE A 82 -32.56 9.69 -1.85
CA PHE A 82 -32.34 10.04 -3.25
C PHE A 82 -31.70 8.88 -4.03
N ILE A 83 -30.65 8.26 -3.49
CA ILE A 83 -29.99 7.09 -4.09
C ILE A 83 -30.98 5.94 -4.26
N MET A 84 -31.78 5.64 -3.24
CA MET A 84 -32.78 4.58 -3.30
C MET A 84 -33.88 4.87 -4.34
N SER A 85 -34.31 6.13 -4.46
CA SER A 85 -35.29 6.54 -5.48
C SER A 85 -34.72 6.42 -6.91
N CYS A 86 -33.44 6.77 -7.11
CA CYS A 86 -32.75 6.58 -8.38
C CYS A 86 -32.62 5.09 -8.74
N LEU A 87 -32.30 4.23 -7.78
CA LEU A 87 -32.18 2.79 -7.98
C LEU A 87 -33.52 2.14 -8.37
N VAL A 88 -34.62 2.53 -7.72
CA VAL A 88 -35.97 2.05 -8.08
C VAL A 88 -36.35 2.48 -9.51
N THR A 89 -35.96 3.67 -9.93
CA THR A 89 -36.23 4.18 -11.28
C THR A 89 -35.40 3.45 -12.34
N LEU A 90 -34.15 3.09 -12.02
CA LEU A 90 -33.26 2.34 -12.90
C LEU A 90 -33.65 0.86 -13.04
N MET A 91 -34.32 0.30 -12.04
CA MET A 91 -34.78 -1.09 -12.04
C MET A 91 -36.19 -1.27 -12.65
N ALA A 92 -36.84 -0.20 -13.10
CA ALA A 92 -38.11 -0.31 -13.82
C ALA A 92 -37.89 -1.03 -15.18
N PRO A 93 -38.62 -2.12 -15.48
CA PRO A 93 -38.41 -2.90 -16.69
C PRO A 93 -38.73 -2.08 -17.94
N ARG A 94 -37.74 -1.94 -18.84
CA ARG A 94 -37.92 -1.28 -20.14
C ARG A 94 -38.83 -2.12 -21.05
N PRO A 95 -39.74 -1.50 -21.83
CA PRO A 95 -40.57 -2.22 -22.80
C PRO A 95 -39.70 -2.85 -23.89
N LYS A 96 -39.91 -4.15 -24.13
CA LYS A 96 -39.17 -4.95 -25.12
C LYS A 96 -39.64 -4.60 -26.54
N ASN A 97 -38.84 -3.86 -27.30
CA ASN A 97 -38.99 -3.79 -28.75
C ASN A 97 -38.31 -5.00 -29.40
N LYS A 98 -39.10 -5.84 -30.07
CA LYS A 98 -38.62 -6.94 -30.91
C LYS A 98 -38.23 -6.38 -32.28
N THR A 99 -36.96 -6.47 -32.63
CA THR A 99 -36.51 -6.44 -34.03
C THR A 99 -35.65 -7.68 -34.26
N ASN A 100 -36.11 -8.52 -35.20
CA ASN A 100 -35.37 -9.66 -35.71
C ASN A 100 -34.36 -9.13 -36.73
N ILE A 101 -33.08 -9.38 -36.51
CA ILE A 101 -32.05 -9.29 -37.55
C ILE A 101 -31.33 -10.63 -37.57
N ASP A 102 -31.47 -11.28 -38.71
CA ASP A 102 -30.88 -12.56 -39.08
C ASP A 102 -29.48 -12.30 -39.64
N ILE A 103 -28.42 -12.87 -39.05
CA ILE A 103 -27.06 -12.80 -39.61
C ILE A 103 -26.43 -14.18 -39.53
N GLY A 104 -26.02 -14.64 -40.72
CA GLY A 104 -25.51 -15.97 -41.01
C GLY A 104 -24.18 -16.33 -40.38
N HIS A 105 -23.99 -17.65 -40.32
CA HIS A 105 -22.78 -18.35 -39.92
C HIS A 105 -21.55 -17.92 -40.73
N SER A 106 -20.47 -17.57 -40.03
CA SER A 106 -19.10 -17.68 -40.53
C SER A 106 -18.22 -18.28 -39.44
N LYS A 107 -17.55 -19.38 -39.79
CA LYS A 107 -16.57 -20.09 -38.98
C LYS A 107 -15.24 -19.35 -39.06
N THR A 108 -14.62 -19.02 -37.94
CA THR A 108 -13.21 -18.63 -37.90
C THR A 108 -12.44 -19.40 -36.83
N HIS A 109 -11.24 -19.79 -37.27
CA HIS A 109 -10.22 -20.55 -36.58
C HIS A 109 -9.74 -19.86 -35.29
N LYS A 110 -9.55 -20.65 -34.23
CA LYS A 110 -8.79 -20.27 -33.04
C LYS A 110 -7.31 -20.51 -33.31
N GLU A 111 -6.56 -19.44 -33.51
CA GLU A 111 -5.11 -19.45 -33.41
C GLU A 111 -4.75 -18.83 -32.06
N LYS A 112 -4.14 -19.63 -31.17
CA LYS A 112 -3.64 -19.18 -29.88
C LYS A 112 -2.21 -18.70 -30.09
N GLU A 113 -2.04 -17.38 -30.17
CA GLU A 113 -0.73 -16.76 -30.16
C GLU A 113 -0.18 -16.81 -28.73
N LYS A 114 0.86 -17.62 -28.52
CA LYS A 114 1.61 -17.72 -27.27
C LYS A 114 2.72 -16.67 -27.35
N VAL A 115 2.48 -15.50 -26.78
CA VAL A 115 3.53 -14.49 -26.57
C VAL A 115 4.46 -15.03 -25.48
N ILE A 116 5.65 -15.45 -25.89
CA ILE A 116 6.76 -15.80 -25.00
C ILE A 116 7.58 -14.52 -24.87
N LEU A 117 7.52 -13.87 -23.70
CA LEU A 117 8.50 -12.87 -23.29
C LEU A 117 9.64 -13.64 -22.63
N GLU A 118 10.71 -13.86 -23.38
CA GLU A 118 12.00 -14.31 -22.86
C GLU A 118 12.78 -13.06 -22.39
N ASP A 119 12.52 -12.61 -21.16
CA ASP A 119 13.43 -11.72 -20.46
C ASP A 119 14.40 -12.57 -19.65
N GLU A 120 15.66 -12.67 -20.08
CA GLU A 120 16.71 -13.27 -19.25
C GLU A 120 16.92 -12.42 -17.98
N PRO A 121 16.97 -13.03 -16.78
CA PRO A 121 17.27 -12.29 -15.57
C PRO A 121 18.73 -11.81 -15.60
N LEU A 122 18.92 -10.50 -15.76
CA LEU A 122 20.21 -9.85 -15.55
C LEU A 122 20.56 -9.95 -14.05
N ALA A 123 21.58 -10.75 -13.74
CA ALA A 123 22.12 -10.87 -12.39
C ALA A 123 22.52 -9.49 -11.82
N ALA A 124 22.28 -9.30 -10.52
CA ALA A 124 22.64 -8.09 -9.78
C ALA A 124 24.14 -7.71 -9.88
N ASP A 125 25.00 -8.65 -10.29
CA ASP A 125 26.44 -8.46 -10.47
C ASP A 125 26.85 -7.55 -11.63
N ASN A 126 25.92 -7.22 -12.55
CA ASN A 126 26.16 -6.26 -13.64
C ASN A 126 25.93 -4.80 -13.22
N PHE A 127 25.76 -4.52 -11.92
CA PHE A 127 25.71 -3.14 -11.45
C PHE A 127 27.04 -2.41 -11.73
N PRO A 128 27.01 -1.17 -12.26
CA PRO A 128 28.21 -0.36 -12.35
C PRO A 128 28.81 -0.20 -10.95
N ARG A 129 29.93 -0.86 -10.68
CA ARG A 129 30.71 -0.76 -9.41
C ARG A 129 31.11 0.69 -9.10
N GLU A 130 30.97 1.60 -10.05
CA GLU A 130 31.28 3.02 -9.94
C GLU A 130 30.33 3.81 -9.00
N HIS A 131 29.17 3.26 -8.64
CA HIS A 131 28.23 3.96 -7.76
C HIS A 131 28.66 4.10 -6.30
N GLU A 132 29.53 3.22 -5.80
CA GLU A 132 30.01 3.30 -4.40
C GLU A 132 30.72 4.62 -4.11
N ASN A 133 31.25 5.30 -5.13
CA ASN A 133 32.01 6.54 -4.97
C ASN A 133 31.24 7.80 -5.41
N GLN A 134 30.08 7.72 -6.06
CA GLN A 134 29.44 8.91 -6.66
C GLN A 134 28.83 9.91 -5.64
N GLN A 135 28.27 9.44 -4.51
CA GLN A 135 27.83 10.37 -3.44
C GLN A 135 29.00 11.12 -2.80
N ASN A 136 30.20 10.53 -2.79
CA ASN A 136 31.41 11.17 -2.27
C ASN A 136 32.15 12.01 -3.34
N MET A 137 32.00 11.69 -4.64
CA MET A 137 32.74 12.34 -5.72
C MET A 137 32.03 13.55 -6.36
N HIS A 138 30.70 13.67 -6.29
CA HIS A 138 29.98 14.79 -6.92
C HIS A 138 30.10 16.16 -6.20
N MET A 139 30.95 16.27 -5.18
CA MET A 139 31.20 17.54 -4.47
C MET A 139 32.50 18.27 -4.88
N ALA A 140 33.30 17.69 -5.79
CA ALA A 140 34.47 18.37 -6.33
C ALA A 140 34.17 18.89 -7.74
N ASN A 141 33.76 20.15 -7.86
CA ASN A 141 33.78 20.87 -9.13
C ASN A 141 35.09 21.67 -9.27
N ASP A 142 35.62 21.70 -10.49
CA ASP A 142 36.92 22.23 -10.96
C ASP A 142 37.15 23.75 -10.75
N HIS A 143 36.33 24.44 -9.95
CA HIS A 143 36.31 25.91 -9.85
C HIS A 143 36.47 26.48 -8.44
N GLY A 144 36.88 25.69 -7.45
CA GLY A 144 37.40 26.20 -6.17
C GLY A 144 36.37 26.80 -5.19
N GLU A 145 35.11 26.99 -5.59
CA GLU A 145 34.02 27.30 -4.66
C GLU A 145 33.31 26.03 -4.20
N ALA A 146 33.29 25.80 -2.88
CA ALA A 146 32.56 24.69 -2.29
C ALA A 146 31.06 24.86 -2.57
N LYS A 147 30.52 24.02 -3.45
CA LYS A 147 29.07 24.00 -3.74
C LYS A 147 28.32 23.67 -2.45
N LYS A 148 27.36 24.53 -2.09
CA LYS A 148 26.49 24.30 -0.93
C LYS A 148 25.77 22.95 -1.08
N GLU A 149 25.94 22.06 -0.10
CA GLU A 149 25.27 20.75 -0.06
C GLU A 149 23.75 20.93 0.07
N ARG A 150 22.99 20.16 -0.71
CA ARG A 150 21.51 20.17 -0.74
C ARG A 150 20.99 18.79 -0.45
N PHE A 151 19.76 18.68 0.06
CA PHE A 151 19.23 17.45 0.64
C PHE A 151 17.84 17.09 0.13
N VAL A 152 17.57 15.79 0.06
CA VAL A 152 16.23 15.21 0.03
C VAL A 152 16.08 14.34 1.28
N VAL A 153 15.06 14.59 2.08
CA VAL A 153 14.82 13.88 3.34
C VAL A 153 13.49 13.14 3.24
N TYR A 154 13.49 11.82 3.27
CA TYR A 154 12.25 11.08 3.53
C TYR A 154 11.94 11.18 5.03
N LYS A 155 10.76 11.71 5.38
CA LYS A 155 10.35 11.88 6.78
C LYS A 155 9.07 11.11 7.09
N CYS A 156 9.10 10.31 8.15
CA CYS A 156 7.93 9.62 8.66
C CYS A 156 7.85 9.66 10.19
N ASN A 157 6.85 10.37 10.72
CA ASN A 157 6.57 10.47 12.14
C ASN A 157 5.18 9.94 12.55
N PHE A 158 4.27 9.71 11.59
CA PHE A 158 2.98 9.02 11.75
C PHE A 158 2.27 8.98 10.39
N GLY A 159 1.41 7.99 10.16
CA GLY A 159 0.49 7.96 9.01
C GLY A 159 1.17 7.79 7.65
N CYS A 160 2.25 7.02 7.61
CA CYS A 160 3.00 6.77 6.37
C CYS A 160 2.70 5.39 5.77
N GLY A 161 1.71 4.68 6.33
CA GLY A 161 1.37 3.33 5.93
C GLY A 161 2.34 2.28 6.45
N GLY A 162 2.22 1.09 5.88
CA GLY A 162 3.06 -0.06 6.23
C GLY A 162 4.48 0.07 5.69
N TRP A 163 5.33 -0.93 6.00
CA TRP A 163 6.72 -0.94 5.54
C TRP A 163 6.83 -0.82 4.01
N GLY A 164 6.01 -1.59 3.27
CA GLY A 164 6.01 -1.52 1.81
C GLY A 164 5.73 -0.12 1.26
N ASP A 165 4.85 0.67 1.89
CA ASP A 165 4.52 2.02 1.45
C ASP A 165 5.64 3.01 1.76
N ARG A 166 6.21 2.91 2.96
CA ARG A 166 7.37 3.69 3.37
C ARG A 166 8.56 3.44 2.45
N THR A 167 8.84 2.18 2.11
CA THR A 167 9.95 1.82 1.23
C THR A 167 9.76 2.33 -0.19
N LYS A 168 8.54 2.31 -0.76
CA LYS A 168 8.29 2.93 -2.08
C LYS A 168 8.63 4.41 -2.08
N ALA A 169 8.23 5.13 -1.02
CA ALA A 169 8.52 6.55 -0.88
C ALA A 169 10.02 6.82 -0.64
N ILE A 170 10.70 5.97 0.13
CA ILE A 170 12.16 6.03 0.33
C ILE A 170 12.90 5.85 -1.00
N VAL A 171 12.57 4.80 -1.75
CA VAL A 171 13.17 4.50 -3.07
C VAL A 171 12.94 5.66 -4.04
N THR A 172 11.73 6.21 -4.06
CA THR A 172 11.40 7.39 -4.88
C THR A 172 12.17 8.63 -4.42
N GLY A 173 12.28 8.87 -3.11
CA GLY A 173 13.06 9.96 -2.53
C GLY A 173 14.54 9.87 -2.87
N TYR A 174 15.10 8.66 -2.88
CA TYR A 174 16.48 8.43 -3.30
C TYR A 174 16.67 8.73 -4.79
N LEU A 175 15.73 8.32 -5.65
CA LEU A 175 15.77 8.69 -7.08
C LEU A 175 15.75 10.21 -7.26
N ILE A 176 14.87 10.92 -6.54
CA ILE A 176 14.81 12.39 -6.58
C ILE A 176 16.16 12.99 -6.18
N ALA A 177 16.80 12.46 -5.14
CA ALA A 177 18.10 12.91 -4.70
C ALA A 177 19.17 12.74 -5.80
N LEU A 178 19.20 11.58 -6.47
CA LEU A 178 20.13 11.31 -7.57
C LEU A 178 19.92 12.26 -8.76
N VAL A 179 18.68 12.47 -9.19
CA VAL A 179 18.40 13.30 -10.38
C VAL A 179 18.48 14.80 -10.11
N THR A 180 18.55 15.22 -8.85
CA THR A 180 18.68 16.63 -8.46
C THR A 180 20.05 16.98 -7.88
N ASP A 181 20.99 16.03 -7.85
CA ASP A 181 22.32 16.16 -7.24
C ASP A 181 22.25 16.58 -5.77
N ARG A 182 21.43 15.87 -4.98
CA ARG A 182 21.23 16.10 -3.55
C ARG A 182 21.66 14.89 -2.73
N THR A 183 22.06 15.14 -1.49
CA THR A 183 22.28 14.11 -0.48
C THR A 183 20.94 13.57 0.02
N PHE A 184 20.80 12.25 0.06
CA PHE A 184 19.58 11.59 0.53
C PHE A 184 19.68 11.22 2.00
N LEU A 185 18.64 11.56 2.78
CA LEU A 185 18.52 11.24 4.21
C LEU A 185 17.17 10.58 4.52
N ILE A 186 17.12 9.84 5.62
CA ILE A 186 15.91 9.19 6.13
C ILE A 186 15.70 9.57 7.59
N GLU A 187 14.54 10.10 7.92
CA GLU A 187 14.09 10.42 9.27
C GLU A 187 12.78 9.69 9.57
N ILE A 188 12.86 8.50 10.17
CA ILE A 188 11.70 7.75 10.65
C ILE A 188 11.72 7.73 12.17
N THR A 189 10.69 8.27 12.81
CA THR A 189 10.57 8.32 14.27
C THR A 189 9.40 7.49 14.81
N HIS A 190 8.50 7.03 13.94
CA HIS A 190 7.35 6.21 14.31
C HIS A 190 7.27 4.96 13.43
N PRO A 191 6.99 3.76 13.97
CA PRO A 191 6.73 3.50 15.38
C PRO A 191 7.97 3.60 16.26
N CYS A 192 9.16 3.51 15.67
CA CYS A 192 10.44 3.77 16.32
C CYS A 192 11.48 4.16 15.27
N SER A 193 12.68 4.55 15.72
CA SER A 193 13.84 4.76 14.84
C SER A 193 14.22 3.47 14.10
N LEU A 194 14.81 3.62 12.92
CA LEU A 194 15.47 2.50 12.22
C LEU A 194 16.79 2.10 12.89
N ASP A 195 17.34 2.92 13.80
CA ASP A 195 18.59 2.65 14.50
C ASP A 195 18.56 1.30 15.20
N GLY A 196 19.60 0.49 14.98
CA GLY A 196 19.69 -0.86 15.51
C GLY A 196 18.80 -1.88 14.81
N ILE A 197 18.01 -1.49 13.80
CA ILE A 197 17.20 -2.37 12.96
C ILE A 197 17.79 -2.44 11.54
N LEU A 198 17.94 -1.28 10.89
CA LEU A 198 18.57 -1.11 9.59
C LEU A 198 19.74 -0.14 9.71
N GLU A 199 20.76 -0.36 8.91
CA GLU A 199 21.93 0.51 8.80
C GLU A 199 22.11 0.99 7.35
N PRO A 200 22.81 2.12 7.15
CA PRO A 200 23.35 2.49 5.85
C PRO A 200 24.16 1.34 5.23
N ASN A 201 23.89 1.05 3.96
CA ASN A 201 24.77 0.20 3.14
C ASN A 201 25.72 1.06 2.29
N LYS A 202 25.33 1.37 1.06
CA LYS A 202 26.11 2.21 0.13
C LYS A 202 25.69 3.67 0.17
N VAL A 203 24.49 3.96 0.69
CA VAL A 203 23.95 5.31 0.84
C VAL A 203 23.96 5.71 2.31
N GLN A 204 24.70 6.76 2.66
CA GLN A 204 24.81 7.24 4.04
C GLN A 204 23.61 8.13 4.45
N TRP A 205 22.46 7.50 4.70
CA TRP A 205 21.19 8.20 4.92
C TRP A 205 20.91 8.68 6.35
N ASN A 206 21.68 8.23 7.35
CA ASN A 206 21.43 8.50 8.78
C ASN A 206 22.24 9.68 9.35
N ARG A 207 22.67 10.62 8.51
CA ARG A 207 23.41 11.81 8.95
C ARG A 207 22.47 12.88 9.49
N GLU A 208 22.97 13.69 10.42
CA GLU A 208 22.27 14.88 10.88
C GLU A 208 22.13 15.91 9.75
N LEU A 209 20.92 16.45 9.58
CA LEU A 209 20.67 17.54 8.65
C LEU A 209 21.30 18.84 9.20
N PRO A 210 22.12 19.57 8.42
CA PRO A 210 22.67 20.85 8.86
C PRO A 210 21.58 21.87 9.19
N LYS A 211 21.82 22.67 10.23
CA LYS A 211 20.89 23.73 10.65
C LYS A 211 20.97 24.94 9.72
N GLY A 212 19.89 25.72 9.65
CA GLY A 212 19.84 26.98 8.90
C GLY A 212 19.66 26.84 7.38
N LEU A 213 19.30 25.65 6.90
CA LEU A 213 19.00 25.39 5.49
C LEU A 213 17.55 25.75 5.16
N SER A 214 17.33 26.37 4.00
CA SER A 214 15.99 26.60 3.47
C SER A 214 15.31 25.26 3.19
N THR A 215 14.07 25.10 3.63
CA THR A 215 13.39 23.80 3.62
C THR A 215 11.98 23.94 3.08
N ILE A 216 11.60 23.03 2.18
CA ILE A 216 10.23 22.82 1.75
C ILE A 216 9.77 21.42 2.14
N GLU A 217 8.55 21.31 2.67
CA GLU A 217 7.92 20.02 2.94
C GLU A 217 6.86 19.74 1.88
N VAL A 218 7.02 18.61 1.19
CA VAL A 218 6.10 18.16 0.15
C VAL A 218 5.40 16.89 0.65
N LYS A 219 4.07 17.00 0.76
CA LYS A 219 3.20 15.90 1.19
C LYS A 219 2.60 15.23 -0.02
N TRP A 220 3.05 14.02 -0.29
CA TRP A 220 2.64 13.24 -1.44
C TRP A 220 1.91 11.98 -0.97
N ASP A 221 0.64 12.18 -0.59
CA ASP A 221 -0.29 11.13 -0.22
C ASP A 221 -0.98 10.53 -1.45
N VAL A 222 -1.18 9.21 -1.49
CA VAL A 222 -1.72 8.44 -2.63
C VAL A 222 -3.11 8.94 -3.03
N GLU A 223 -3.95 9.28 -2.06
CA GLU A 223 -5.36 9.60 -2.31
C GLU A 223 -5.60 11.02 -2.85
N ARG A 224 -4.68 11.96 -2.59
CA ARG A 224 -4.92 13.39 -2.91
C ARG A 224 -3.78 14.07 -3.66
N TYR A 225 -2.53 13.64 -3.49
CA TYR A 225 -1.34 14.34 -3.99
C TYR A 225 -0.42 13.47 -4.87
N GLY A 226 -0.67 12.16 -4.96
CA GLY A 226 -0.01 11.29 -5.92
C GLY A 226 -0.19 11.79 -7.36
N LYS A 227 -1.36 12.36 -7.65
CA LYS A 227 -1.64 13.02 -8.94
C LYS A 227 -0.73 14.22 -9.20
N GLU A 228 -0.49 15.08 -8.20
CA GLU A 228 0.43 16.22 -8.36
C GLU A 228 1.86 15.76 -8.61
N PHE A 229 2.37 14.77 -7.86
CA PHE A 229 3.70 14.23 -8.13
C PHE A 229 3.79 13.60 -9.54
N ILE A 230 2.79 12.78 -9.90
CA ILE A 230 2.71 12.14 -11.21
C ILE A 230 2.59 13.17 -12.34
N GLU A 231 1.98 14.32 -12.10
CA GLU A 231 1.89 15.42 -13.07
C GLU A 231 3.15 16.30 -13.10
N LEU A 232 3.90 16.37 -11.99
CA LEU A 232 5.16 17.11 -11.90
C LEU A 232 6.32 16.37 -12.58
N VAL A 233 6.35 15.04 -12.58
CA VAL A 233 7.46 14.29 -13.19
C VAL A 233 7.53 14.51 -14.71
N PRO A 234 6.43 14.55 -15.48
CA PRO A 234 6.43 14.93 -16.90
C PRO A 234 6.68 16.41 -17.19
N ASP A 235 6.68 17.27 -16.17
CA ASP A 235 6.98 18.70 -16.34
C ASP A 235 8.41 18.85 -16.87
N LYS A 236 8.58 19.61 -17.96
CA LYS A 236 9.90 19.85 -18.56
C LYS A 236 10.80 20.71 -17.67
N ARG A 237 10.24 21.39 -16.66
CA ARG A 237 11.01 22.15 -15.67
C ARG A 237 11.86 21.21 -14.83
N HIS A 238 13.09 21.62 -14.57
CA HIS A 238 13.97 20.85 -13.69
C HIS A 238 13.42 20.91 -12.26
N MET A 239 13.47 19.81 -11.51
CA MET A 239 13.04 19.76 -10.11
C MET A 239 13.79 20.78 -9.22
N ASN A 240 14.96 21.24 -9.64
CA ASN A 240 15.72 22.27 -8.94
C ASN A 240 15.15 23.67 -9.15
N GLU A 241 14.37 23.89 -10.22
CA GLU A 241 13.58 25.11 -10.44
C GLU A 241 12.28 25.07 -9.65
N LEU A 242 11.65 23.89 -9.56
CA LEU A 242 10.42 23.67 -8.79
C LEU A 242 10.66 23.76 -7.29
N PHE A 243 11.79 23.26 -6.83
CA PHE A 243 12.19 23.20 -5.43
C PHE A 243 13.57 23.87 -5.25
N PRO A 244 13.63 25.21 -5.30
CA PRO A 244 14.87 25.97 -5.15
C PRO A 244 15.46 25.88 -3.74
N GLU A 245 14.73 25.35 -2.77
CA GLU A 245 15.17 25.18 -1.38
C GLU A 245 16.37 24.23 -1.27
N ASP A 246 17.13 24.38 -0.20
CA ASP A 246 18.27 23.52 0.10
C ASP A 246 17.81 22.10 0.46
N VAL A 247 16.65 21.98 1.13
CA VAL A 247 16.12 20.72 1.65
C VAL A 247 14.70 20.49 1.12
N ILE A 248 14.49 19.32 0.51
CA ILE A 248 13.17 18.82 0.15
C ILE A 248 12.80 17.72 1.14
N VAL A 249 11.81 17.97 2.00
CA VAL A 249 11.27 16.96 2.90
C VAL A 249 10.10 16.27 2.23
N VAL A 250 10.25 14.98 1.97
CA VAL A 250 9.26 14.11 1.34
C VAL A 250 8.51 13.33 2.40
N ARG A 251 7.17 13.44 2.40
CA ARG A 251 6.28 12.65 3.26
C ARG A 251 5.23 11.94 2.42
N GLY A 252 4.95 10.68 2.74
CA GLY A 252 3.85 9.92 2.13
C GLY A 252 4.28 8.55 1.62
N GLN A 253 3.54 8.05 0.62
CA GLN A 253 3.55 6.65 0.17
C GLN A 253 3.74 6.55 -1.35
N ILE A 254 4.54 7.44 -1.91
CA ILE A 254 4.67 7.60 -3.37
C ILE A 254 5.29 6.37 -4.00
N ALA A 255 4.72 6.01 -5.15
CA ALA A 255 5.34 5.17 -6.14
C ALA A 255 5.39 5.93 -7.46
N GLY A 256 6.27 5.53 -8.37
CA GLY A 256 6.36 6.14 -9.70
C GLY A 256 7.78 6.43 -10.16
N VAL A 257 8.77 5.63 -9.72
CA VAL A 257 10.15 5.78 -10.21
C VAL A 257 10.24 5.62 -11.73
N ASP A 258 9.38 4.78 -12.29
CA ASP A 258 9.28 4.52 -13.73
C ASP A 258 8.88 5.76 -14.53
N ARG A 259 8.21 6.76 -13.93
CA ARG A 259 7.83 8.00 -14.63
C ARG A 259 9.02 8.90 -14.94
N PHE A 260 10.13 8.79 -14.22
CA PHE A 260 11.28 9.65 -14.44
C PHE A 260 11.94 9.40 -15.79
N LYS A 261 11.89 8.16 -16.32
CA LYS A 261 12.45 7.87 -17.65
C LYS A 261 11.66 8.48 -18.80
N ASP A 262 10.39 8.84 -18.56
CA ASP A 262 9.53 9.47 -19.56
C ASP A 262 9.85 10.98 -19.71
N ASN A 263 10.53 11.58 -18.73
CA ASN A 263 11.00 12.96 -18.80
C ASN A 263 12.39 13.03 -19.46
N PRO A 264 12.58 13.75 -20.58
CA PRO A 264 13.88 13.81 -21.27
C PRO A 264 15.05 14.28 -20.40
N VAL A 265 14.81 15.21 -19.46
CA VAL A 265 15.86 15.73 -18.58
C VAL A 265 16.33 14.64 -17.60
N TYR A 266 15.39 13.96 -16.94
CA TYR A 266 15.74 12.91 -16.00
C TYR A 266 16.17 11.62 -16.68
N ALA A 267 15.64 11.31 -17.86
CA ALA A 267 16.07 10.19 -18.69
C ALA A 267 17.57 10.26 -19.01
N GLU A 268 18.06 11.42 -19.45
CA GLU A 268 19.50 11.61 -19.69
C GLU A 268 20.32 11.53 -18.41
N LYS A 269 19.82 12.08 -17.30
CA LYS A 269 20.48 11.93 -15.99
C LYS A 269 20.55 10.47 -15.54
N ILE A 270 19.47 9.71 -15.67
CA ILE A 270 19.40 8.27 -15.35
C ILE A 270 20.40 7.48 -16.22
N LYS A 271 20.47 7.76 -17.52
CA LYS A 271 21.49 7.16 -18.40
C LYS A 271 22.91 7.52 -17.98
N SER A 272 23.15 8.78 -17.61
CA SER A 272 24.48 9.23 -17.14
C SER A 272 24.90 8.57 -15.83
N LEU A 273 23.91 8.13 -15.04
CA LEU A 273 24.10 7.28 -13.87
C LEU A 273 24.26 5.79 -14.26
N GLY A 274 24.42 5.44 -15.54
CA GLY A 274 24.68 4.07 -15.97
C GLY A 274 23.46 3.13 -16.01
N TYR A 275 22.25 3.64 -15.84
CA TYR A 275 21.03 2.82 -15.94
C TYR A 275 20.50 2.76 -17.37
N ASP A 276 20.07 1.57 -17.80
CA ASP A 276 19.29 1.39 -19.03
C ASP A 276 17.82 1.72 -18.77
N LEU A 277 17.26 2.64 -19.56
CA LEU A 277 15.85 3.05 -19.45
C LEU A 277 14.88 1.92 -19.82
N SER A 278 15.31 0.95 -20.63
CA SER A 278 14.48 -0.20 -21.02
C SER A 278 14.15 -1.07 -19.81
N THR A 279 15.13 -1.29 -18.93
CA THR A 279 15.02 -2.06 -17.70
C THR A 279 14.71 -1.21 -16.47
N PHE A 280 14.72 0.13 -16.59
CA PHE A 280 14.32 1.08 -15.54
C PHE A 280 12.82 1.00 -15.25
N THR A 281 12.43 -0.04 -14.52
CA THR A 281 11.06 -0.32 -14.11
C THR A 281 10.94 -0.22 -12.59
N GLN A 282 9.70 -0.08 -12.09
CA GLN A 282 9.45 -0.02 -10.66
C GLN A 282 9.94 -1.27 -9.92
N SER A 283 9.81 -2.46 -10.52
CA SER A 283 10.28 -3.71 -9.93
C SER A 283 11.80 -3.76 -9.84
N HIS A 284 12.49 -3.50 -10.94
CA HIS A 284 13.94 -3.55 -10.98
C HIS A 284 14.59 -2.51 -10.04
N ILE A 285 14.18 -1.24 -10.15
CA ILE A 285 14.78 -0.14 -9.39
C ILE A 285 14.46 -0.25 -7.89
N TYR A 286 13.30 -0.79 -7.53
CA TYR A 286 12.97 -0.98 -6.13
C TYR A 286 13.95 -1.94 -5.44
N GLY A 287 14.20 -3.11 -6.02
CA GLY A 287 15.10 -4.10 -5.43
C GLY A 287 16.51 -3.55 -5.27
N VAL A 288 17.04 -2.99 -6.35
CA VAL A 288 18.37 -2.36 -6.39
C VAL A 288 18.49 -1.26 -5.35
N PHE A 289 17.59 -0.27 -5.36
CA PHE A 289 17.72 0.89 -4.48
C PHE A 289 17.55 0.48 -3.02
N TYR A 290 16.70 -0.50 -2.75
CA TYR A 290 16.59 -1.07 -1.41
C TYR A 290 17.94 -1.56 -0.91
N ASP A 291 18.62 -2.41 -1.68
CA ASP A 291 19.89 -3.02 -1.27
C ASP A 291 21.04 -2.00 -1.25
N LEU A 292 20.99 -0.94 -2.06
CA LEU A 292 21.94 0.17 -1.97
C LEU A 292 21.75 1.00 -0.68
N ILE A 293 20.49 1.24 -0.29
CA ILE A 293 20.16 2.10 0.85
C ILE A 293 20.35 1.34 2.17
N PHE A 294 19.86 0.11 2.24
CA PHE A 294 19.73 -0.62 3.50
C PHE A 294 20.60 -1.86 3.56
N LYS A 295 21.13 -2.11 4.74
CA LYS A 295 21.53 -3.44 5.22
C LYS A 295 20.90 -3.68 6.59
N LEU A 296 20.75 -4.94 6.98
CA LEU A 296 20.33 -5.27 8.34
C LEU A 296 21.40 -4.82 9.35
N SER A 297 20.96 -4.36 10.52
CA SER A 297 21.89 -4.14 11.64
C SER A 297 22.52 -5.48 12.06
N PRO A 298 23.67 -5.49 12.76
CA PRO A 298 24.29 -6.72 13.24
C PRO A 298 23.36 -7.60 14.09
N VAL A 299 22.40 -7.00 14.81
CA VAL A 299 21.42 -7.74 15.62
C VAL A 299 20.37 -8.40 14.72
N MET A 300 19.83 -7.66 13.76
CA MET A 300 18.83 -8.18 12.83
C MET A 300 19.41 -9.19 11.85
N GLU A 301 20.65 -8.97 11.42
CA GLU A 301 21.41 -9.89 10.57
C GLU A 301 21.59 -11.24 11.26
N ARG A 302 21.98 -11.27 12.55
CA ARG A 302 22.08 -12.55 13.29
C ARG A 302 20.75 -13.31 13.32
N ARG A 303 19.64 -12.62 13.59
CA ARG A 303 18.30 -13.23 13.57
C ARG A 303 17.93 -13.75 12.18
N PHE A 304 18.28 -13.02 11.14
CA PHE A 304 18.07 -13.47 9.76
C PHE A 304 18.94 -14.68 9.42
N GLN A 305 20.19 -14.72 9.89
CA GLN A 305 21.08 -15.87 9.70
C GLN A 305 20.58 -17.12 10.44
N GLU A 306 19.99 -16.97 11.64
CA GLU A 306 19.30 -18.06 12.33
C GLU A 306 18.14 -18.61 11.49
N PHE A 307 17.30 -17.72 10.91
CA PHE A 307 16.27 -18.12 9.95
C PHE A 307 16.86 -18.85 8.74
N ALA A 308 17.91 -18.31 8.13
CA ALA A 308 18.56 -18.89 6.96
C ALA A 308 19.14 -20.29 7.26
N GLN A 309 19.72 -20.48 8.45
CA GLN A 309 20.19 -21.79 8.92
C GLN A 309 19.03 -22.78 9.09
N ILE A 310 17.96 -22.39 9.78
CA ILE A 310 16.80 -23.26 10.03
C ILE A 310 16.04 -23.59 8.73
N SER A 311 16.08 -22.70 7.74
CA SER A 311 15.52 -22.97 6.42
C SER A 311 16.22 -24.10 5.68
N LYS A 312 17.47 -24.42 6.06
CA LYS A 312 18.32 -25.46 5.46
C LYS A 312 18.49 -25.35 3.95
N LYS A 313 18.32 -24.14 3.39
CA LYS A 313 18.43 -23.90 1.94
C LYS A 313 19.77 -24.38 1.38
N HIS A 314 20.86 -24.14 2.13
CA HIS A 314 22.21 -24.59 1.78
C HIS A 314 22.42 -26.11 1.87
N GLU A 315 21.50 -26.86 2.51
CA GLU A 315 21.49 -28.33 2.56
C GLU A 315 20.63 -28.95 1.44
N GLY A 316 20.24 -28.16 0.43
CA GLY A 316 19.41 -28.60 -0.69
C GLY A 316 17.91 -28.67 -0.38
N TYR A 317 17.45 -27.99 0.68
CA TYR A 317 16.02 -27.77 0.89
C TYR A 317 15.53 -26.64 0.00
N HIS A 318 14.37 -26.82 -0.61
CA HIS A 318 13.66 -25.77 -1.32
C HIS A 318 12.78 -24.97 -0.34
N LEU A 319 12.96 -23.66 -0.28
CA LEU A 319 12.20 -22.79 0.60
C LEU A 319 10.98 -22.21 -0.13
N PHE A 320 9.79 -22.73 0.20
CA PHE A 320 8.51 -22.20 -0.24
C PHE A 320 8.02 -21.14 0.73
N CYS A 321 7.60 -19.98 0.21
CA CYS A 321 7.12 -18.90 1.03
C CYS A 321 5.78 -18.36 0.56
N ALA A 322 4.99 -17.87 1.49
CA ALA A 322 3.83 -17.06 1.18
C ALA A 322 3.73 -15.81 2.05
N GLN A 323 3.46 -14.69 1.39
CA GLN A 323 3.01 -13.46 1.98
C GLN A 323 1.49 -13.36 1.79
N MET A 324 0.73 -13.49 2.88
CA MET A 324 -0.73 -13.51 2.89
C MET A 324 -1.25 -12.27 3.62
N ARG A 325 -1.55 -11.21 2.87
CA ARG A 325 -2.26 -10.03 3.39
C ARG A 325 -3.74 -10.32 3.42
N MET A 326 -4.33 -10.35 4.61
CA MET A 326 -5.76 -10.51 4.80
C MET A 326 -6.44 -9.13 4.92
N GLY A 327 -5.81 -8.18 5.62
CA GLY A 327 -6.36 -6.86 5.90
C GLY A 327 -7.40 -6.92 7.03
N ALA A 328 -8.53 -6.21 6.90
CA ALA A 328 -9.58 -6.28 7.91
C ALA A 328 -10.15 -7.72 8.11
N PRO A 329 -10.56 -8.10 9.33
CA PRO A 329 -10.54 -7.30 10.56
C PRO A 329 -9.20 -7.34 11.31
N TYR A 330 -8.20 -8.08 10.82
CA TYR A 330 -6.92 -8.29 11.49
C TYR A 330 -6.11 -7.00 11.63
N ILE A 331 -6.23 -6.12 10.63
CA ILE A 331 -5.68 -4.77 10.67
C ILE A 331 -6.83 -3.77 10.61
N ARG A 332 -6.92 -2.94 11.65
CA ARG A 332 -7.97 -1.93 11.77
C ARG A 332 -7.83 -0.91 10.63
N TYR A 333 -8.94 -0.57 10.00
CA TYR A 333 -9.05 0.39 8.88
C TYR A 333 -8.47 -0.08 7.55
N ASP A 334 -7.81 -1.23 7.50
CA ASP A 334 -7.39 -1.82 6.23
C ASP A 334 -8.60 -2.31 5.44
N PRO A 335 -8.58 -2.25 4.10
CA PRO A 335 -9.53 -3.00 3.29
C PRO A 335 -9.36 -4.50 3.50
N VAL A 336 -10.43 -5.28 3.28
CA VAL A 336 -10.32 -6.74 3.18
C VAL A 336 -9.64 -7.06 1.85
N ILE A 337 -8.41 -7.57 1.88
CA ILE A 337 -7.65 -7.92 0.68
C ILE A 337 -7.95 -9.37 0.27
N ASN A 338 -7.87 -10.29 1.24
CA ASN A 338 -8.21 -11.69 1.07
C ASN A 338 -9.08 -12.14 2.24
N LYS A 339 -10.00 -13.08 1.99
CA LYS A 339 -10.87 -13.62 3.04
C LYS A 339 -10.18 -14.79 3.74
N ARG A 340 -10.47 -15.00 5.02
CA ARG A 340 -9.87 -16.08 5.81
C ARG A 340 -10.02 -17.45 5.15
N GLU A 341 -11.16 -17.71 4.54
CA GLU A 341 -11.52 -18.99 3.92
C GLU A 341 -10.73 -19.23 2.62
N THR A 342 -10.18 -18.17 2.03
CA THR A 342 -9.40 -18.27 0.78
C THR A 342 -7.95 -18.70 1.00
N ALA A 343 -7.51 -18.79 2.27
CA ALA A 343 -6.15 -19.23 2.62
C ALA A 343 -5.85 -20.66 2.16
N SER A 344 -6.87 -21.52 2.08
CA SER A 344 -6.72 -22.92 1.64
C SER A 344 -6.12 -23.04 0.24
N ALA A 345 -6.37 -22.09 -0.65
CA ALA A 345 -5.79 -22.10 -1.99
C ALA A 345 -4.26 -22.02 -1.98
N VAL A 346 -3.67 -21.30 -1.01
CA VAL A 346 -2.22 -21.25 -0.83
C VAL A 346 -1.70 -22.58 -0.28
N TRP A 347 -2.44 -23.20 0.64
CA TRP A 347 -2.10 -24.52 1.20
C TRP A 347 -2.14 -25.61 0.14
N ASP A 348 -3.17 -25.61 -0.70
CA ASP A 348 -3.34 -26.54 -1.81
C ASP A 348 -2.20 -26.37 -2.82
N PHE A 349 -1.93 -25.13 -3.23
CA PHE A 349 -0.78 -24.83 -4.08
C PHE A 349 0.55 -25.34 -3.49
N MET A 350 0.81 -25.09 -2.21
CA MET A 350 2.05 -25.56 -1.56
C MET A 350 2.13 -27.08 -1.52
N LYS A 351 1.05 -27.80 -1.18
CA LYS A 351 1.04 -29.27 -1.17
C LYS A 351 1.28 -29.85 -2.56
N GLU A 352 0.75 -29.20 -3.60
CA GLU A 352 0.87 -29.64 -4.98
C GLU A 352 2.25 -29.37 -5.57
N ASN A 353 2.96 -28.35 -5.11
CA ASN A 353 4.21 -27.89 -5.75
C ASN A 353 5.47 -28.10 -4.87
N ALA A 354 5.31 -28.26 -3.55
CA ALA A 354 6.42 -28.51 -2.65
C ALA A 354 6.79 -30.00 -2.64
N HIS A 355 7.61 -30.40 -3.62
CA HIS A 355 8.13 -31.76 -3.72
C HIS A 355 9.55 -31.88 -3.16
N GLY A 356 9.93 -33.08 -2.73
CA GLY A 356 11.27 -33.37 -2.23
C GLY A 356 11.53 -32.82 -0.83
N LYS A 357 12.75 -32.33 -0.59
CA LYS A 357 13.11 -31.68 0.68
C LYS A 357 12.70 -30.21 0.63
N TYR A 358 11.75 -29.81 1.46
CA TYR A 358 11.29 -28.43 1.47
C TYR A 358 11.08 -27.89 2.89
N LYS A 359 11.06 -26.55 2.98
CA LYS A 359 10.61 -25.79 4.16
C LYS A 359 9.57 -24.77 3.72
N ILE A 360 8.67 -24.42 4.63
CA ILE A 360 7.58 -23.48 4.38
C ILE A 360 7.72 -22.29 5.33
N PHE A 361 7.64 -21.07 4.80
CA PHE A 361 7.60 -19.85 5.59
C PHE A 361 6.38 -19.01 5.24
N ILE A 362 5.61 -18.61 6.26
CA ILE A 362 4.38 -17.83 6.09
C ILE A 362 4.51 -16.48 6.80
N SER A 363 4.38 -15.40 6.03
CA SER A 363 4.22 -14.05 6.55
C SER A 363 2.77 -13.60 6.36
N THR A 364 2.04 -13.37 7.44
CA THR A 364 0.64 -12.96 7.41
C THR A 364 0.28 -12.05 8.57
N ASP A 365 -0.65 -11.15 8.34
CA ASP A 365 -1.26 -10.30 9.37
C ASP A 365 -2.35 -11.01 10.19
N ALA A 366 -2.74 -12.23 9.80
CA ALA A 366 -3.77 -13.02 10.45
C ALA A 366 -3.19 -14.19 11.27
N GLU A 367 -3.17 -14.05 12.60
CA GLU A 367 -2.56 -15.05 13.49
C GLU A 367 -3.25 -16.43 13.44
N ASP A 368 -4.54 -16.48 13.13
CA ASP A 368 -5.28 -17.72 12.91
C ASP A 368 -4.94 -18.41 11.58
N VAL A 369 -4.58 -17.66 10.53
CA VAL A 369 -4.03 -18.20 9.27
C VAL A 369 -2.64 -18.81 9.55
N ARG A 370 -1.81 -18.12 10.32
CA ARG A 370 -0.49 -18.62 10.73
C ARG A 370 -0.58 -19.89 11.57
N LYS A 371 -1.51 -19.94 12.53
CA LYS A 371 -1.77 -21.15 13.35
C LYS A 371 -2.27 -22.32 12.50
N GLU A 372 -3.14 -22.06 11.54
CA GLU A 372 -3.58 -23.10 10.59
C GLU A 372 -2.39 -23.63 9.79
N ALA A 373 -1.51 -22.77 9.26
CA ALA A 373 -0.33 -23.20 8.52
C ALA A 373 0.57 -24.12 9.37
N LYS A 374 0.75 -23.81 10.66
CA LYS A 374 1.49 -24.68 11.60
C LYS A 374 0.83 -26.03 11.81
N SER A 375 -0.50 -26.08 11.78
CA SER A 375 -1.24 -27.35 11.87
C SER A 375 -1.16 -28.17 10.59
N ILE A 376 -1.12 -27.53 9.43
CA ILE A 376 -1.06 -28.23 8.13
C ILE A 376 0.36 -28.72 7.82
N PHE A 377 1.39 -27.95 8.20
CA PHE A 377 2.79 -28.23 7.87
C PHE A 377 3.71 -28.35 9.12
N PRO A 378 3.37 -29.17 10.12
CA PRO A 378 4.01 -29.14 11.44
C PRO A 378 5.53 -29.41 11.41
N GLU A 379 6.02 -30.22 10.47
CA GLU A 379 7.44 -30.59 10.36
C GLU A 379 8.24 -29.70 9.40
N SER A 380 7.54 -28.97 8.53
CA SER A 380 8.15 -28.22 7.43
C SER A 380 8.08 -26.70 7.62
N ILE A 381 7.15 -26.22 8.45
CA ILE A 381 7.00 -24.79 8.69
C ILE A 381 8.16 -24.25 9.53
N ILE A 382 8.67 -23.10 9.12
CA ILE A 382 9.61 -22.26 9.87
C ILE A 382 8.92 -20.93 10.14
N ASP A 383 9.30 -20.28 11.23
CA ASP A 383 8.60 -19.11 11.71
C ASP A 383 9.58 -18.13 12.38
N ASN A 384 9.40 -16.85 12.10
CA ASN A 384 10.03 -15.79 12.87
C ASN A 384 9.10 -15.48 14.05
N GLU A 385 9.58 -15.39 15.28
CA GLU A 385 8.69 -15.08 16.41
C GLU A 385 8.10 -13.67 16.34
N GLY A 386 6.97 -13.46 17.01
CA GLY A 386 6.29 -12.15 17.10
C GLY A 386 5.08 -12.01 16.15
N GLN A 387 4.33 -10.93 16.33
CA GLN A 387 3.11 -10.62 15.56
C GLN A 387 3.39 -9.48 14.58
N ILE A 388 2.83 -9.58 13.36
CA ILE A 388 2.78 -8.44 12.44
C ILE A 388 1.67 -7.50 12.93
N THR A 389 2.06 -6.29 13.30
CA THR A 389 1.14 -5.22 13.70
C THR A 389 1.12 -4.12 12.65
N HIS A 390 0.06 -3.31 12.61
CA HIS A 390 0.05 -2.13 11.76
C HIS A 390 1.06 -1.11 12.28
N LEU A 391 1.98 -0.65 11.44
CA LEU A 391 3.09 0.22 11.87
C LEU A 391 2.65 1.60 12.36
N ASP A 392 1.46 2.04 11.95
CA ASP A 392 0.84 3.29 12.43
C ASP A 392 -0.21 3.03 13.54
N ALA A 393 -0.17 1.89 14.23
CA ALA A 393 -1.03 1.63 15.38
C ALA A 393 -0.54 2.37 16.64
N ASP A 394 -1.49 2.79 17.48
CA ASP A 394 -1.26 3.68 18.64
C ASP A 394 -0.33 3.12 19.75
N ASN A 395 -0.01 1.82 19.76
CA ASN A 395 0.85 1.22 20.78
C ASN A 395 2.32 1.13 20.33
N ALA A 396 3.13 2.15 20.65
CA ALA A 396 4.50 2.30 20.15
C ALA A 396 5.44 1.11 20.45
N ASP A 397 5.40 0.53 21.64
CA ASP A 397 6.32 -0.57 22.04
C ASP A 397 6.04 -1.85 21.24
N ASP A 398 4.77 -2.20 21.09
CA ASP A 398 4.35 -3.34 20.27
C ASP A 398 4.59 -3.06 18.79
N SER A 399 4.42 -1.82 18.34
CA SER A 399 4.66 -1.43 16.95
C SER A 399 6.15 -1.46 16.57
N CYS A 400 7.09 -1.19 17.49
CA CYS A 400 8.52 -1.31 17.19
C CYS A 400 8.97 -2.78 17.04
N LYS A 401 8.49 -3.67 17.92
CA LYS A 401 8.68 -5.11 17.76
C LYS A 401 8.02 -5.62 16.48
N GLY A 402 6.84 -5.10 16.17
CA GLY A 402 6.12 -5.34 14.91
C GLY A 402 6.94 -4.92 13.69
N LEU A 403 7.63 -3.78 13.74
CA LEU A 403 8.53 -3.32 12.67
C LEU A 403 9.72 -4.27 12.50
N GLN A 404 10.39 -4.66 13.59
CA GLN A 404 11.50 -5.64 13.52
C GLN A 404 11.05 -6.95 12.88
N LYS A 405 9.90 -7.48 13.33
CA LYS A 405 9.30 -8.69 12.75
C LYS A 405 8.98 -8.52 11.27
N THR A 406 8.34 -7.41 10.91
CA THR A 406 7.99 -7.07 9.52
C THR A 406 9.22 -7.04 8.63
N LEU A 407 10.34 -6.48 9.11
CA LEU A 407 11.59 -6.42 8.36
C LEU A 407 12.28 -7.79 8.23
N LEU A 408 12.29 -8.62 9.28
CA LEU A 408 12.81 -9.99 9.17
C LEU A 408 12.00 -10.81 8.16
N ASP A 409 10.68 -10.70 8.20
CA ASP A 409 9.80 -11.36 7.23
C ASP A 409 10.06 -10.86 5.82
N PHE A 410 10.24 -9.54 5.64
CA PHE A 410 10.53 -8.95 4.33
C PHE A 410 11.81 -9.54 3.72
N HIS A 411 12.87 -9.70 4.52
CA HIS A 411 14.12 -10.34 4.08
C HIS A 411 13.96 -11.85 3.88
N ALA A 412 13.21 -12.53 4.76
CA ALA A 412 12.89 -13.95 4.61
C ALA A 412 12.17 -14.23 3.28
N LEU A 413 11.17 -13.42 2.93
CA LEU A 413 10.42 -13.55 1.67
C LEU A 413 11.30 -13.36 0.42
N ALA A 414 12.23 -12.41 0.46
CA ALA A 414 13.19 -12.19 -0.64
C ALA A 414 14.18 -13.36 -0.78
N TYR A 415 14.47 -14.09 0.31
CA TYR A 415 15.39 -15.23 0.33
C TYR A 415 14.81 -16.55 -0.21
N CYS A 416 13.49 -16.61 -0.43
CA CYS A 416 12.78 -17.83 -0.81
C CYS A 416 13.10 -18.32 -2.22
N ASP A 417 12.93 -19.61 -2.48
CA ASP A 417 13.07 -20.18 -3.83
C ASP A 417 11.77 -20.03 -4.62
N THR A 418 10.64 -20.27 -3.95
CA THR A 418 9.31 -20.01 -4.49
C THR A 418 8.55 -19.06 -3.58
N LEU A 419 7.93 -18.04 -4.15
CA LEU A 419 7.28 -16.99 -3.38
C LEU A 419 5.87 -16.73 -3.90
N VAL A 420 4.87 -16.97 -3.05
CA VAL A 420 3.49 -16.52 -3.27
C VAL A 420 3.31 -15.18 -2.55
N VAL A 421 2.82 -14.14 -3.22
CA VAL A 421 2.57 -12.83 -2.61
C VAL A 421 1.13 -12.40 -2.78
N SER A 422 0.56 -11.72 -1.80
CA SER A 422 -0.70 -11.01 -1.98
C SER A 422 -0.46 -9.70 -2.72
N SER A 423 -1.52 -9.12 -3.29
CA SER A 423 -1.48 -7.78 -3.89
C SER A 423 -1.25 -6.69 -2.82
N SER A 424 -0.01 -6.57 -2.34
CA SER A 424 0.40 -5.63 -1.31
C SER A 424 1.79 -5.07 -1.62
N SER A 425 2.04 -3.81 -1.27
CA SER A 425 3.35 -3.17 -1.41
C SER A 425 4.45 -3.94 -0.68
N PHE A 426 4.11 -4.59 0.43
CA PHE A 426 5.04 -5.40 1.23
C PHE A 426 5.45 -6.68 0.49
N GLY A 427 4.48 -7.46 -0.01
CA GLY A 427 4.75 -8.68 -0.77
C GLY A 427 5.50 -8.38 -2.07
N PHE A 428 5.04 -7.39 -2.84
CA PHE A 428 5.70 -6.99 -4.08
C PHE A 428 7.11 -6.44 -3.83
N GLY A 429 7.31 -5.65 -2.78
CA GLY A 429 8.65 -5.17 -2.43
C GLY A 429 9.65 -6.28 -2.14
N ALA A 430 9.22 -7.36 -1.47
CA ALA A 430 10.08 -8.52 -1.25
C ALA A 430 10.33 -9.31 -2.54
N ALA A 431 9.29 -9.47 -3.37
CA ALA A 431 9.40 -10.11 -4.68
C ALA A 431 10.38 -9.39 -5.61
N TYR A 432 10.38 -8.05 -5.61
CA TYR A 432 11.27 -7.22 -6.41
C TYR A 432 12.76 -7.32 -6.04
N ARG A 433 13.06 -7.81 -4.83
CA ARG A 433 14.42 -8.06 -4.36
C ARG A 433 14.95 -9.45 -4.73
N LYS A 434 14.14 -10.29 -5.39
CA LYS A 434 14.59 -11.61 -5.84
C LYS A 434 15.40 -11.48 -7.13
N ASP A 435 16.47 -12.25 -7.22
CA ASP A 435 17.28 -12.34 -8.45
C ASP A 435 16.49 -13.01 -9.59
N GLU A 436 15.60 -13.95 -9.25
CA GLU A 436 14.81 -14.71 -10.21
C GLU A 436 13.30 -14.52 -9.98
N TYR A 437 12.60 -14.09 -11.04
CA TYR A 437 11.14 -13.90 -11.06
C TYR A 437 10.36 -15.17 -11.44
N ALA A 438 11.03 -16.21 -11.97
CA ALA A 438 10.38 -17.38 -12.56
C ALA A 438 9.45 -18.16 -11.61
N ASN A 439 9.72 -18.07 -10.30
CA ASN A 439 9.02 -18.80 -9.24
C ASN A 439 8.24 -17.87 -8.29
N ILE A 440 7.71 -16.77 -8.82
CA ILE A 440 6.85 -15.85 -8.08
C ILE A 440 5.40 -16.06 -8.51
N TYR A 441 4.49 -16.01 -7.55
CA TYR A 441 3.06 -16.25 -7.74
C TYR A 441 2.24 -15.18 -7.01
N LEU A 442 1.10 -14.81 -7.57
CA LEU A 442 0.13 -13.89 -6.98
C LEU A 442 -0.99 -14.67 -6.31
N PHE A 443 -1.21 -14.45 -5.02
CA PHE A 443 -2.40 -14.86 -4.30
C PHE A 443 -3.44 -13.73 -4.31
N TYR A 444 -4.56 -13.98 -4.96
CA TYR A 444 -5.67 -13.03 -5.04
C TYR A 444 -7.01 -13.76 -5.05
N ASN A 445 -7.88 -13.39 -4.10
CA ASN A 445 -9.27 -13.86 -4.05
C ASN A 445 -9.41 -15.39 -4.14
N GLY A 446 -8.59 -16.13 -3.38
CA GLY A 446 -8.64 -17.59 -3.34
C GLY A 446 -8.04 -18.30 -4.55
N THR A 447 -7.24 -17.59 -5.34
CA THR A 447 -6.50 -18.19 -6.46
C THR A 447 -5.02 -17.86 -6.33
N VAL A 448 -4.17 -18.83 -6.65
CA VAL A 448 -2.73 -18.64 -6.83
C VAL A 448 -2.43 -18.65 -8.34
N LEU A 449 -1.92 -17.54 -8.84
CA LEU A 449 -1.62 -17.30 -10.25
C LEU A 449 -0.12 -17.15 -10.44
N LYS A 450 0.46 -17.60 -11.56
CA LYS A 450 1.86 -17.31 -11.85
C LYS A 450 2.04 -15.79 -12.04
N PHE A 451 3.02 -15.21 -11.35
CA PHE A 451 3.44 -13.83 -11.55
C PHE A 451 4.25 -13.80 -12.84
N VAL A 452 3.80 -12.98 -13.79
CA VAL A 452 4.10 -12.99 -15.24
C VAL A 452 5.50 -13.48 -15.58
#